data_AF-A0A945GWX3-F1
#
_entry.id   AF-A0A945GWX3-F1
#
_cell.length_a   1.000
_cell.length_b   1.000
_cell.length_c   1.000
_cell.angle_alpha   90.00
_cell.angle_beta   90.00
_cell.angle_gamma   90.00
#
_symmetry.space_group_name_H-M   'P 1'
#
loop_
_entity.id
_entity.type
_entity.pdbx_description
1 polymer ?
#
loop_
_entity_poly.entity_id
_entity_poly.type
_entity_poly.pdbx_seq_one_letter_code
_entity_poly.pdbx_strand_id
1 'polypeptide(L)'
;MSEAPEVTDIKDEAGYRLAMATLNKQNRAPVVLRVLMGAFEAYRQARRIGWSRPWNKYGINTFQSFKLRFPADGVLIDLARAVLDTDCPDMPENADSFIQELLSDPELMGFVFVHEFEEEGQRFEGATLSFGRKNERRYRDRLDLIVEAPVDGSSIGALSRLRIFVDPYRGIKPPLWESTVDASTSAPAATLYVELGRLSHDWAHDADKLWDHWTSRYIDYFGPRRWPLSNTPFHVEHVAPLERSVQD
;
A
#
# COMPACT_ATOMS: atom_id res chain seq x y z
N MET A 1 -8.15 -24.24 -27.37
CA MET A 1 -7.59 -23.07 -28.06
C MET A 1 -7.89 -21.85 -27.21
N SER A 2 -6.90 -21.31 -26.50
CA SER A 2 -7.08 -20.08 -25.73
C SER A 2 -6.94 -18.90 -26.68
N GLU A 3 -8.03 -18.15 -26.90
CA GLU A 3 -7.94 -16.84 -27.53
C GLU A 3 -6.92 -16.00 -26.77
N ALA A 4 -5.97 -15.40 -27.50
CA ALA A 4 -5.03 -14.45 -26.92
C ALA A 4 -5.82 -13.34 -26.23
N PRO A 5 -5.35 -12.81 -25.07
CA PRO A 5 -6.04 -11.71 -24.43
C PRO A 5 -6.13 -10.52 -25.40
N GLU A 6 -7.35 -10.13 -25.77
CA GLU A 6 -7.63 -8.99 -26.67
C GLU A 6 -7.08 -7.65 -26.15
N VAL A 7 -6.67 -7.59 -24.88
CA VAL A 7 -6.17 -6.36 -24.25
C VAL A 7 -4.87 -6.67 -23.50
N THR A 8 -3.74 -6.50 -24.18
CA THR A 8 -2.40 -6.55 -23.56
C THR A 8 -1.85 -5.16 -23.24
N ASP A 9 -2.46 -4.10 -23.79
CA ASP A 9 -2.06 -2.71 -23.60
C ASP A 9 -3.29 -1.80 -23.63
N ILE A 10 -3.54 -1.08 -22.53
CA ILE A 10 -4.66 -0.14 -22.41
C ILE A 10 -4.12 1.26 -22.72
N LYS A 11 -4.49 1.82 -23.87
CA LYS A 11 -4.01 3.15 -24.31
C LYS A 11 -4.99 4.28 -24.03
N ASP A 12 -6.28 3.98 -23.97
CA ASP A 12 -7.36 4.97 -23.92
C ASP A 12 -8.54 4.56 -23.01
N GLU A 13 -9.55 5.42 -22.93
CA GLU A 13 -10.74 5.23 -22.12
C GLU A 13 -11.66 4.10 -22.64
N ALA A 14 -11.62 3.81 -23.94
CA ALA A 14 -12.41 2.72 -24.53
C ALA A 14 -11.82 1.36 -24.12
N GLY A 15 -10.50 1.21 -24.24
CA GLY A 15 -9.76 0.05 -23.76
C GLY A 15 -9.90 -0.13 -22.24
N TYR A 16 -9.88 0.96 -21.47
CA TYR A 16 -10.09 0.92 -20.03
C TYR A 16 -11.47 0.32 -19.67
N ARG A 17 -12.54 0.80 -20.34
CA ARG A 17 -13.90 0.28 -20.13
C ARG A 17 -14.05 -1.19 -20.54
N LEU A 18 -13.43 -1.59 -21.65
CA LEU A 18 -13.44 -2.98 -22.11
C LEU A 18 -12.70 -3.91 -21.14
N ALA A 19 -11.51 -3.50 -20.67
CA ALA A 19 -10.74 -4.24 -19.67
C ALA A 19 -11.54 -4.40 -18.36
N MET A 20 -12.16 -3.31 -17.88
CA MET A 20 -13.00 -3.34 -16.68
C MET A 20 -14.21 -4.28 -16.85
N ALA A 21 -14.90 -4.22 -17.98
CA ALA A 21 -16.01 -5.13 -18.28
C ALA A 21 -15.57 -6.59 -18.35
N THR A 22 -14.34 -6.85 -18.83
CA THR A 22 -13.77 -8.19 -18.92
C THR A 22 -13.36 -8.73 -17.55
N LEU A 23 -12.72 -7.90 -16.72
CA LEU A 23 -12.38 -8.24 -15.34
C LEU A 23 -13.63 -8.56 -14.52
N ASN A 24 -14.68 -7.75 -14.64
CA ASN A 24 -15.93 -7.95 -13.89
C ASN A 24 -16.65 -9.27 -14.20
N LYS A 25 -16.37 -9.92 -15.34
CA LYS A 25 -16.96 -11.22 -15.67
C LYS A 25 -16.35 -12.38 -14.87
N GLN A 26 -15.15 -12.21 -14.30
CA GLN A 26 -14.42 -13.19 -13.47
C GLN A 26 -14.30 -14.61 -14.06
N ASN A 27 -14.53 -14.79 -15.37
CA ASN A 27 -14.67 -16.10 -16.01
C ASN A 27 -13.48 -16.47 -16.92
N ARG A 28 -12.33 -15.79 -16.74
CA ARG A 28 -11.11 -16.02 -17.52
C ARG A 28 -10.08 -16.81 -16.71
N ALA A 29 -9.18 -17.49 -17.41
CA ALA A 29 -8.09 -18.22 -16.77
C ALA A 29 -7.21 -17.27 -15.91
N PRO A 30 -6.68 -17.71 -14.76
CA PRO A 30 -5.87 -16.87 -13.86
C PRO A 30 -4.72 -16.14 -14.55
N VAL A 31 -4.04 -16.79 -15.51
CA VAL A 31 -2.96 -16.17 -16.29
C VAL A 31 -3.44 -14.97 -17.10
N VAL A 32 -4.64 -15.05 -17.69
CA VAL A 32 -5.25 -13.96 -18.47
C VAL A 32 -5.66 -12.82 -17.54
N LEU A 33 -6.22 -13.14 -16.37
CA LEU A 33 -6.58 -12.14 -15.37
C LEU A 33 -5.36 -11.37 -14.84
N ARG A 34 -4.22 -12.05 -14.63
CA ARG A 34 -2.95 -11.39 -14.26
C ARG A 34 -2.47 -10.43 -15.34
N VAL A 35 -2.44 -10.87 -16.60
CA VAL A 35 -2.03 -10.01 -17.73
C VAL A 35 -2.94 -8.77 -17.83
N LEU A 36 -4.26 -8.96 -17.74
CA LEU A 36 -5.23 -7.87 -17.78
C LEU A 36 -5.08 -6.91 -16.59
N MET A 37 -4.88 -7.42 -15.38
CA MET A 37 -4.69 -6.59 -14.19
C MET A 37 -3.37 -5.83 -14.24
N GLY A 38 -2.29 -6.42 -14.76
CA GLY A 38 -1.03 -5.73 -15.01
C GLY A 38 -1.22 -4.53 -15.95
N ALA A 39 -1.89 -4.74 -17.09
CA ALA A 39 -2.22 -3.66 -18.03
C ALA A 39 -3.13 -2.59 -17.40
N PHE A 40 -4.10 -3.01 -16.58
CA PHE A 40 -5.01 -2.11 -15.87
C PHE A 40 -4.29 -1.25 -14.84
N GLU A 41 -3.39 -1.84 -14.05
CA GLU A 41 -2.61 -1.10 -13.05
C GLU A 41 -1.58 -0.17 -13.69
N ALA A 42 -0.93 -0.57 -14.79
CA ALA A 42 -0.06 0.30 -15.58
C ALA A 42 -0.81 1.53 -16.11
N TYR A 43 -2.00 1.34 -16.69
CA TYR A 43 -2.85 2.45 -17.17
C TYR A 43 -3.26 3.39 -16.03
N ARG A 44 -3.70 2.82 -14.91
CA ARG A 44 -4.12 3.59 -13.72
C ARG A 44 -2.97 4.39 -13.15
N GLN A 45 -1.78 3.81 -13.09
CA GLN A 45 -0.60 4.46 -12.55
C GLN A 45 -0.19 5.66 -13.40
N ALA A 46 -0.08 5.48 -14.73
CA ALA A 46 0.27 6.57 -15.65
C ALA A 46 -0.66 7.78 -15.54
N ARG A 47 -1.88 7.56 -15.02
CA ARG A 47 -2.93 8.58 -14.85
C ARG A 47 -3.28 8.87 -13.38
N ARG A 48 -2.56 8.28 -12.43
CA ARG A 48 -2.79 8.38 -10.97
C ARG A 48 -4.24 8.08 -10.54
N ILE A 49 -4.86 7.07 -11.13
CA ILE A 49 -6.25 6.66 -10.88
C ILE A 49 -6.34 5.74 -9.64
N GLY A 50 -7.19 6.12 -8.69
CA GLY A 50 -7.43 5.39 -7.44
C GLY A 50 -6.20 5.38 -6.51
N TRP A 51 -6.04 4.29 -5.77
CA TRP A 51 -4.95 4.08 -4.81
C TRP A 51 -3.62 3.63 -5.44
N SER A 52 -3.52 3.68 -6.78
CA SER A 52 -2.33 3.27 -7.50
C SER A 52 -1.29 4.39 -7.52
N ARG A 53 -0.14 4.21 -6.86
CA ARG A 53 1.01 5.13 -6.91
C ARG A 53 2.34 4.38 -7.05
N PRO A 54 3.36 4.95 -7.72
CA PRO A 54 4.64 4.29 -7.95
C PRO A 54 5.34 3.80 -6.66
N TRP A 55 5.35 4.62 -5.60
CA TRP A 55 6.06 4.33 -4.35
C TRP A 55 5.46 3.19 -3.52
N ASN A 56 4.20 2.83 -3.76
CA ASN A 56 3.53 1.70 -3.12
C ASN A 56 3.46 0.47 -4.04
N LYS A 57 4.31 0.38 -5.08
CA LYS A 57 4.18 -0.66 -6.14
C LYS A 57 5.47 -1.20 -6.73
N TYR A 58 6.45 -0.36 -7.02
CA TYR A 58 7.66 -0.85 -7.68
C TYR A 58 8.60 -1.48 -6.67
N GLY A 59 8.99 -2.73 -6.93
CA GLY A 59 9.90 -3.49 -6.07
C GLY A 59 9.29 -3.95 -4.75
N ILE A 60 8.03 -3.60 -4.48
CA ILE A 60 7.34 -3.91 -3.22
C ILE A 60 6.52 -5.20 -3.31
N ASN A 61 6.40 -5.88 -2.18
CA ASN A 61 5.50 -6.99 -1.96
C ASN A 61 4.64 -6.68 -0.74
N THR A 62 3.39 -6.28 -0.97
CA THR A 62 2.40 -6.07 0.09
C THR A 62 1.78 -7.40 0.44
N PHE A 63 2.03 -7.89 1.65
CA PHE A 63 1.60 -9.20 2.11
C PHE A 63 0.42 -9.16 3.09
N GLN A 64 0.12 -8.00 3.67
CA GLN A 64 -1.13 -7.73 4.35
C GLN A 64 -1.64 -6.34 4.02
N SER A 65 -2.95 -6.19 3.94
CA SER A 65 -3.57 -4.90 3.73
C SER A 65 -4.89 -4.77 4.45
N PHE A 66 -5.11 -3.60 5.04
CA PHE A 66 -6.26 -3.33 5.88
C PHE A 66 -6.96 -2.05 5.43
N LYS A 67 -8.27 -2.00 5.59
CA LYS A 67 -9.10 -0.82 5.41
C LYS A 67 -9.45 -0.23 6.77
N LEU A 68 -9.25 1.07 6.91
CA LEU A 68 -9.63 1.82 8.10
C LEU A 68 -11.14 2.16 8.07
N ARG A 69 -11.72 2.26 9.26
CA ARG A 69 -13.11 2.61 9.56
C ARG A 69 -13.09 3.80 10.52
N PHE A 70 -13.47 4.97 10.03
CA PHE A 70 -13.62 6.15 10.88
C PHE A 70 -15.05 6.23 11.45
N PRO A 71 -15.22 6.64 12.72
CA PRO A 71 -14.20 7.20 13.62
C PRO A 71 -13.42 6.16 14.45
N ALA A 72 -13.73 4.86 14.35
CA ALA A 72 -13.13 3.82 15.21
C ALA A 72 -11.60 3.76 15.14
N ASP A 73 -11.01 4.05 13.98
CA ASP A 73 -9.56 4.08 13.76
C ASP A 73 -8.96 5.50 13.85
N GLY A 74 -9.65 6.44 14.52
CA GLY A 74 -9.23 7.84 14.64
C GLY A 74 -7.87 8.02 15.30
N VAL A 75 -7.44 7.08 16.16
CA VAL A 75 -6.10 7.10 16.77
C VAL A 75 -4.97 7.14 15.74
N LEU A 76 -5.16 6.56 14.56
CA LEU A 76 -4.17 6.59 13.48
C LEU A 76 -4.04 7.99 12.86
N ILE A 77 -5.10 8.81 12.90
CA ILE A 77 -5.03 10.22 12.49
C ILE A 77 -4.16 10.99 13.48
N ASP A 78 -4.36 10.77 14.78
CA ASP A 78 -3.59 11.45 15.82
C ASP A 78 -2.10 11.06 15.77
N LEU A 79 -1.79 9.78 15.54
CA LEU A 79 -0.42 9.33 15.33
C LEU A 79 0.21 9.94 14.07
N ALA A 80 -0.54 10.02 12.97
CA ALA A 80 -0.03 10.65 11.76
C ALA A 80 0.28 12.14 11.97
N ARG A 81 -0.59 12.87 12.68
CA ARG A 81 -0.33 14.27 13.07
C ARG A 81 0.92 14.39 13.93
N ALA A 82 1.06 13.55 14.96
CA ALA A 82 2.23 13.58 15.84
C ALA A 82 3.55 13.35 15.08
N VAL A 83 3.54 12.44 14.10
CA VAL A 83 4.69 12.21 13.21
C VAL A 83 4.98 13.45 12.36
N LEU A 84 3.97 14.01 11.70
CA LEU A 84 4.14 15.17 10.83
C LEU A 84 4.66 16.39 11.61
N ASP A 85 4.09 16.68 12.78
CA ASP A 85 4.47 17.82 13.60
C ASP A 85 5.92 17.72 14.13
N THR A 86 6.40 16.50 14.38
CA THR A 86 7.73 16.25 14.98
C THR A 86 8.81 16.07 13.93
N ASP A 87 8.52 15.27 12.90
CA ASP A 87 9.52 14.79 11.93
C ASP A 87 9.55 15.62 10.64
N CYS A 88 8.61 16.55 10.46
CA CYS A 88 8.50 17.37 9.25
C CYS A 88 8.48 18.89 9.53
N PRO A 89 9.45 19.43 10.30
CA PRO A 89 9.44 20.85 10.67
C PRO A 89 9.52 21.80 9.46
N ASP A 90 10.13 21.33 8.36
CA ASP A 90 10.30 22.10 7.12
C ASP A 90 9.17 21.86 6.09
N MET A 91 8.04 21.28 6.53
CA MET A 91 6.91 21.04 5.64
C MET A 91 6.33 22.37 5.12
N PRO A 92 6.16 22.54 3.80
CA PRO A 92 5.55 23.74 3.24
C PRO A 92 4.10 23.94 3.72
N GLU A 93 3.71 25.19 3.96
CA GLU A 93 2.38 25.57 4.45
C GLU A 93 1.23 25.03 3.58
N ASN A 94 1.42 24.95 2.27
CA ASN A 94 0.42 24.40 1.36
C ASN A 94 0.25 22.88 1.48
N ALA A 95 1.30 22.15 1.85
CA ALA A 95 1.25 20.72 2.12
C ALA A 95 0.56 20.47 3.47
N ASP A 96 0.91 21.24 4.50
CA ASP A 96 0.24 21.17 5.80
C ASP A 96 -1.26 21.50 5.68
N SER A 97 -1.60 22.61 5.01
CA SER A 97 -3.00 23.01 4.79
C SER A 97 -3.83 21.90 4.13
N PHE A 98 -3.26 21.25 3.11
CA PHE A 98 -3.90 20.12 2.45
C PHE A 98 -4.08 18.91 3.40
N ILE A 99 -3.08 18.60 4.23
CA ILE A 99 -3.17 17.52 5.21
C ILE A 99 -4.28 17.80 6.22
N GLN A 100 -4.36 19.01 6.76
CA GLN A 100 -5.38 19.37 7.73
C GLN A 100 -6.78 19.28 7.13
N GLU A 101 -6.95 19.72 5.88
CA GLU A 101 -8.20 19.57 5.14
C GLU A 101 -8.55 18.09 4.93
N LEU A 102 -7.59 17.28 4.46
CA LEU A 102 -7.80 15.87 4.19
C LEU A 102 -8.17 15.07 5.44
N LEU A 103 -7.42 15.23 6.53
CA LEU A 103 -7.62 14.47 7.77
C LEU A 103 -8.88 14.88 8.53
N SER A 104 -9.48 16.02 8.16
CA SER A 104 -10.75 16.50 8.71
C SER A 104 -11.95 16.17 7.82
N ASP A 105 -11.72 15.49 6.68
CA ASP A 105 -12.75 15.21 5.69
C ASP A 105 -13.74 14.13 6.18
N PRO A 106 -15.06 14.35 6.14
CA PRO A 106 -16.06 13.37 6.57
C PRO A 106 -16.10 12.12 5.68
N GLU A 107 -15.59 12.17 4.45
CA GLU A 107 -15.47 11.04 3.53
C GLU A 107 -14.06 10.45 3.51
N LEU A 108 -13.25 10.73 4.54
CA LEU A 108 -11.89 10.22 4.66
C LEU A 108 -11.86 8.68 4.51
N MET A 109 -10.99 8.22 3.63
CA MET A 109 -10.66 6.83 3.44
C MET A 109 -9.26 6.59 4.02
N GLY A 110 -9.05 5.40 4.57
CA GLY A 110 -7.77 5.02 5.15
C GLY A 110 -7.43 3.57 4.85
N PHE A 111 -6.14 3.29 4.67
CA PHE A 111 -5.61 1.96 4.45
C PHE A 111 -4.25 1.77 5.13
N VAL A 112 -3.95 0.53 5.48
CA VAL A 112 -2.62 0.11 5.91
C VAL A 112 -2.11 -0.94 4.92
N PHE A 113 -0.86 -0.81 4.46
CA PHE A 113 -0.19 -1.77 3.59
C PHE A 113 1.10 -2.25 4.22
N VAL A 114 1.11 -3.47 4.71
CA VAL A 114 2.31 -4.11 5.28
C VAL A 114 3.10 -4.76 4.16
N HIS A 115 4.39 -4.45 4.09
CA HIS A 115 5.17 -4.74 2.90
C HIS A 115 6.64 -5.05 3.18
N GLU A 116 7.25 -5.69 2.19
CA GLU A 116 8.69 -5.90 2.09
C GLU A 116 9.17 -5.47 0.69
N PHE A 117 10.38 -4.94 0.58
CA PHE A 117 10.97 -4.54 -0.70
C PHE A 117 12.49 -4.45 -0.63
N GLU A 118 13.10 -4.46 -1.81
CA GLU A 118 14.56 -4.31 -1.98
C GLU A 118 14.84 -3.03 -2.77
N GLU A 119 15.77 -2.22 -2.27
CA GLU A 119 16.23 -0.98 -2.87
C GLU A 119 17.76 -0.96 -2.82
N GLU A 120 18.41 -0.83 -3.98
CA GLU A 120 19.88 -0.78 -4.09
C GLU A 120 20.60 -1.96 -3.40
N GLY A 121 19.96 -3.14 -3.37
CA GLY A 121 20.49 -4.35 -2.73
C GLY A 121 20.26 -4.43 -1.21
N GLN A 122 19.70 -3.38 -0.60
CA GLN A 122 19.26 -3.39 0.80
C GLN A 122 17.79 -3.80 0.89
N ARG A 123 17.50 -4.74 1.78
CA ARG A 123 16.14 -5.19 2.06
C ARG A 123 15.51 -4.37 3.17
N PHE A 124 14.21 -4.14 3.05
CA PHE A 124 13.39 -3.42 4.03
C PHE A 124 12.07 -4.14 4.24
N GLU A 125 11.56 -4.03 5.47
CA GLU A 125 10.18 -4.35 5.81
C GLU A 125 9.56 -3.15 6.53
N GLY A 126 8.28 -2.92 6.28
CA GLY A 126 7.59 -1.77 6.84
C GLY A 126 6.10 -1.80 6.61
N ALA A 127 5.48 -0.67 6.91
CA ALA A 127 4.07 -0.45 6.66
C ALA A 127 3.81 0.97 6.16
N THR A 128 2.85 1.08 5.23
CA THR A 128 2.33 2.36 4.74
C THR A 128 0.99 2.63 5.43
N LEU A 129 0.90 3.69 6.22
CA LEU A 129 -0.36 4.29 6.63
C LEU A 129 -0.79 5.31 5.57
N SER A 130 -1.94 5.07 4.95
CA SER A 130 -2.40 5.82 3.80
C SER A 130 -3.77 6.42 4.05
N PHE A 131 -3.86 7.74 3.95
CA PHE A 131 -5.10 8.50 4.00
C PHE A 131 -5.43 9.05 2.63
N GLY A 132 -6.71 9.19 2.32
CA GLY A 132 -7.11 9.82 1.08
C GLY A 132 -8.61 10.03 1.00
N ARG A 133 -9.05 10.74 -0.03
CA ARG A 133 -10.46 10.98 -0.30
C ARG A 133 -10.75 10.87 -1.78
N LYS A 134 -12.02 10.65 -2.11
CA LYS A 134 -12.47 10.74 -3.50
C LYS A 134 -12.57 12.20 -3.88
N ASN A 135 -11.90 12.58 -4.96
CA ASN A 135 -12.25 13.80 -5.67
C ASN A 135 -13.15 13.44 -6.87
N GLU A 136 -13.32 14.37 -7.81
CA GLU A 136 -14.11 14.15 -9.03
C GLU A 136 -13.83 12.79 -9.70
N ARG A 137 -14.88 11.97 -9.83
CA ARG A 137 -14.86 10.66 -10.49
C ARG A 137 -13.96 9.62 -9.78
N ARG A 138 -12.75 9.40 -10.29
CA ARG A 138 -11.91 8.22 -10.03
C ARG A 138 -10.51 8.55 -9.51
N TYR A 139 -10.20 9.83 -9.32
CA TYR A 139 -8.92 10.24 -8.77
C TYR A 139 -9.01 10.36 -7.26
N ARG A 140 -7.85 10.34 -6.61
CA ARG A 140 -7.75 10.31 -5.16
C ARG A 140 -6.66 11.27 -4.75
N ASP A 141 -7.00 12.13 -3.81
CA ASP A 141 -6.06 12.88 -3.01
C ASP A 141 -5.49 11.96 -1.95
N ARG A 142 -4.23 12.15 -1.57
CA ARG A 142 -3.54 11.22 -0.69
C ARG A 142 -2.51 11.88 0.24
N LEU A 143 -2.39 11.26 1.40
CA LEU A 143 -1.27 11.36 2.32
C LEU A 143 -0.78 9.94 2.62
N ASP A 144 0.50 9.68 2.44
CA ASP A 144 1.13 8.41 2.84
C ASP A 144 2.25 8.67 3.83
N LEU A 145 2.25 7.94 4.93
CA LEU A 145 3.37 7.83 5.86
C LEU A 145 3.87 6.38 5.79
N ILE A 146 5.15 6.21 5.51
CA ILE A 146 5.76 4.90 5.27
C ILE A 146 6.88 4.73 6.28
N VAL A 147 6.73 3.78 7.19
CA VAL A 147 7.68 3.48 8.27
C VAL A 147 8.36 2.14 8.00
N GLU A 148 9.69 2.14 7.98
CA GLU A 148 10.49 1.03 7.48
C GLU A 148 11.73 0.76 8.33
N ALA A 149 12.05 -0.52 8.48
CA ALA A 149 13.25 -1.01 9.11
C ALA A 149 14.08 -1.84 8.11
N PRO A 150 15.41 -1.76 8.17
CA PRO A 150 16.27 -2.54 7.31
C PRO A 150 16.24 -4.01 7.76
N VAL A 151 16.39 -4.91 6.81
CA VAL A 151 16.50 -6.34 7.05
C VAL A 151 17.96 -6.76 6.88
N ASP A 152 18.50 -7.46 7.88
CA ASP A 152 19.83 -8.05 7.85
C ASP A 152 19.73 -9.57 8.02
N GLY A 153 20.12 -10.31 6.98
CA GLY A 153 19.94 -11.75 6.91
C GLY A 153 18.48 -12.19 7.08
N SER A 154 18.19 -12.84 8.21
CA SER A 154 16.86 -13.33 8.59
C SER A 154 16.23 -12.54 9.75
N SER A 155 16.74 -11.33 10.00
CA SER A 155 16.29 -10.48 11.11
C SER A 155 15.93 -9.08 10.60
N ILE A 156 14.93 -8.47 11.22
CA ILE A 156 14.62 -7.05 11.05
C ILE A 156 15.40 -6.22 12.07
N GLY A 157 15.93 -5.09 11.62
CA GLY A 157 16.54 -4.08 12.48
C GLY A 157 15.48 -3.20 13.17
N ALA A 158 15.96 -2.12 13.80
CA ALA A 158 15.09 -1.08 14.34
C ALA A 158 14.51 -0.21 13.20
N LEU A 159 13.39 0.47 13.48
CA LEU A 159 12.88 1.55 12.62
C LEU A 159 14.02 2.53 12.30
N SER A 160 14.22 2.82 11.03
CA SER A 160 15.27 3.75 10.60
C SER A 160 14.81 4.76 9.57
N ARG A 161 13.72 4.48 8.85
CA ARG A 161 13.28 5.33 7.75
C ARG A 161 11.80 5.64 7.84
N LEU A 162 11.50 6.92 7.67
CA LEU A 162 10.17 7.45 7.45
C LEU A 162 10.13 8.14 6.09
N ARG A 163 9.22 7.72 5.21
CA ARG A 163 8.95 8.42 3.94
C ARG A 163 7.54 8.97 3.96
N ILE A 164 7.39 10.20 3.47
CA ILE A 164 6.11 10.90 3.47
C ILE A 164 5.82 11.39 2.07
N PHE A 165 4.59 11.19 1.63
CA PHE A 165 4.09 11.68 0.35
C PHE A 165 2.77 12.42 0.55
N VAL A 166 2.75 13.68 0.16
CA VAL A 166 1.56 14.52 0.13
C VAL A 166 1.17 14.74 -1.32
N ASP A 167 0.12 14.07 -1.78
CA ASP A 167 -0.26 14.00 -3.19
C ASP A 167 -1.75 14.30 -3.42
N PRO A 168 -2.16 15.58 -3.36
CA PRO A 168 -3.41 16.01 -3.97
C PRO A 168 -3.37 15.71 -5.47
N TYR A 169 -4.49 15.23 -6.03
CA TYR A 169 -4.52 14.97 -7.46
C TYR A 169 -4.46 16.27 -8.26
N ARG A 170 -3.34 16.46 -8.98
CA ARG A 170 -3.11 17.62 -9.85
C ARG A 170 -2.74 17.19 -11.27
N GLY A 171 -3.36 16.11 -11.75
CA GLY A 171 -3.01 15.45 -13.00
C GLY A 171 -1.82 14.51 -12.87
N ILE A 172 -0.87 14.57 -13.80
CA ILE A 172 0.35 13.74 -13.81
C ILE A 172 1.56 14.40 -13.10
N LYS A 173 1.34 15.55 -12.44
CA LYS A 173 2.39 16.29 -11.72
C LYS A 173 2.94 15.48 -10.55
N PRO A 174 4.21 15.68 -10.13
CA PRO A 174 4.75 15.11 -8.88
C PRO A 174 3.87 15.39 -7.65
N PRO A 175 4.08 14.64 -6.55
CA PRO A 175 3.50 14.97 -5.24
C PRO A 175 3.63 16.46 -4.92
N LEU A 176 2.69 17.00 -4.15
CA LEU A 176 2.80 18.36 -3.64
C LEU A 176 4.04 18.52 -2.79
N TRP A 177 4.33 17.50 -1.97
CA TRP A 177 5.53 17.43 -1.16
C TRP A 177 5.87 15.96 -0.90
N GLU A 178 7.15 15.67 -0.80
CA GLU A 178 7.68 14.37 -0.39
C GLU A 178 8.93 14.57 0.45
N SER A 179 9.14 13.70 1.43
CA SER A 179 10.31 13.74 2.31
C SER A 179 10.72 12.34 2.73
N THR A 180 12.03 12.17 2.95
CA THR A 180 12.59 11.00 3.63
C THR A 180 13.33 11.49 4.85
N VAL A 181 12.97 10.96 6.02
CA VAL A 181 13.50 11.34 7.32
C VAL A 181 14.18 10.12 7.94
N ASP A 182 15.32 10.35 8.60
CA ASP A 182 15.91 9.37 9.51
C ASP A 182 15.02 9.25 10.75
N ALA A 183 14.33 8.12 10.85
CA ALA A 183 13.35 7.85 11.90
C ALA A 183 13.96 7.10 13.09
N SER A 184 15.28 6.89 13.13
CA SER A 184 15.95 6.11 14.18
C SER A 184 15.78 6.68 15.59
N THR A 185 15.52 7.99 15.70
CA THR A 185 15.32 8.69 16.98
C THR A 185 13.93 9.28 17.14
N SER A 186 13.03 9.10 16.17
CA SER A 186 11.68 9.66 16.23
C SER A 186 10.77 8.82 17.13
N ALA A 187 10.41 9.37 18.28
CA ALA A 187 9.42 8.78 19.18
C ALA A 187 8.02 8.61 18.54
N PRO A 188 7.44 9.59 17.82
CA PRO A 188 6.14 9.39 17.18
C PRO A 188 6.21 8.39 16.02
N ALA A 189 7.28 8.37 15.22
CA ALA A 189 7.42 7.38 14.14
C ALA A 189 7.59 5.97 14.72
N ALA A 190 8.35 5.81 15.80
CA ALA A 190 8.47 4.54 16.53
C ALA A 190 7.11 4.09 17.08
N THR A 191 6.33 5.02 17.65
CA THR A 191 4.99 4.72 18.15
C THR A 191 4.06 4.26 17.03
N LEU A 192 4.07 4.96 15.89
CA LEU A 192 3.30 4.57 14.71
C LEU A 192 3.72 3.19 14.20
N TYR A 193 5.02 2.92 14.09
CA TYR A 193 5.54 1.63 13.64
C TYR A 193 5.08 0.47 14.53
N VAL A 194 5.18 0.63 15.85
CA VAL A 194 4.72 -0.37 16.83
C VAL A 194 3.21 -0.57 16.73
N GLU A 195 2.44 0.50 16.59
CA GLU A 195 0.98 0.42 16.47
C GLU A 195 0.57 -0.31 15.18
N LEU A 196 1.21 -0.01 14.05
CA LEU A 196 0.93 -0.72 12.79
C LEU A 196 1.30 -2.22 12.88
N GLY A 197 2.37 -2.56 13.61
CA GLY A 197 2.71 -3.94 13.92
C GLY A 197 1.61 -4.63 14.74
N ARG A 198 1.18 -4.00 15.84
CA ARG A 198 0.07 -4.50 16.68
C ARG A 198 -1.21 -4.72 15.86
N LEU A 199 -1.61 -3.74 15.06
CA LEU A 199 -2.80 -3.82 14.21
C LEU A 199 -2.68 -4.91 13.14
N SER A 200 -1.49 -5.15 12.61
CA SER A 200 -1.23 -6.25 11.67
C SER A 200 -1.51 -7.62 12.30
N HIS A 201 -1.21 -7.80 13.59
CA HIS A 201 -1.60 -8.99 14.35
C HIS A 201 -3.08 -9.05 14.67
N ASP A 202 -3.65 -7.97 15.21
CA ASP A 202 -5.04 -7.95 15.67
C ASP A 202 -6.03 -8.11 14.51
N TRP A 203 -5.71 -7.55 13.34
CA TRP A 203 -6.59 -7.55 12.17
C TRP A 203 -6.29 -8.68 11.17
N ALA A 204 -5.26 -9.49 11.43
CA ALA A 204 -4.83 -10.57 10.52
C ALA A 204 -5.96 -11.50 10.07
N HIS A 205 -6.95 -11.72 10.93
CA HIS A 205 -8.08 -12.60 10.70
C HIS A 205 -9.43 -11.87 10.77
N ASP A 206 -9.41 -10.55 10.82
CA ASP A 206 -10.62 -9.72 10.82
C ASP A 206 -11.06 -9.45 9.38
N ALA A 207 -11.99 -10.26 8.87
CA ALA A 207 -12.54 -10.13 7.52
C ALA A 207 -13.15 -8.75 7.22
N ASP A 208 -13.54 -8.03 8.27
CA ASP A 208 -14.13 -6.71 8.22
C ASP A 208 -13.07 -5.60 8.02
N LYS A 209 -11.84 -5.87 8.46
CA LYS A 209 -10.67 -5.00 8.30
C LYS A 209 -9.84 -5.36 7.08
N LEU A 210 -9.74 -6.64 6.73
CA LEU A 210 -8.96 -7.10 5.60
C LEU A 210 -9.40 -6.41 4.31
N TRP A 211 -8.43 -5.86 3.59
CA TRP A 211 -8.65 -5.30 2.27
C TRP A 211 -8.21 -6.31 1.20
N ASP A 212 -8.91 -7.44 1.12
CA ASP A 212 -8.75 -8.43 0.03
C ASP A 212 -9.78 -8.15 -1.07
N HIS A 213 -9.54 -7.13 -1.90
CA HIS A 213 -10.31 -7.02 -3.14
C HIS A 213 -9.92 -8.20 -4.04
N TRP A 214 -10.87 -8.92 -4.62
CA TRP A 214 -10.60 -10.14 -5.40
C TRP A 214 -9.54 -9.95 -6.51
N THR A 215 -9.40 -8.73 -7.03
CA THR A 215 -8.37 -8.38 -8.03
C THR A 215 -6.95 -8.36 -7.48
N SER A 216 -6.76 -8.16 -6.17
CA SER A 216 -5.45 -8.12 -5.51
C SER A 216 -4.66 -9.41 -5.78
N ARG A 217 -5.33 -10.56 -5.88
CA ARG A 217 -4.73 -11.86 -6.25
C ARG A 217 -4.08 -11.91 -7.64
N TYR A 218 -4.35 -10.89 -8.46
CA TYR A 218 -3.88 -10.78 -9.84
C TYR A 218 -3.02 -9.53 -10.06
N ILE A 219 -2.65 -8.82 -8.98
CA ILE A 219 -1.81 -7.63 -9.02
C ILE A 219 -0.43 -8.00 -8.47
N ASP A 220 0.63 -7.78 -9.24
CA ASP A 220 1.96 -8.36 -9.00
C ASP A 220 2.64 -7.92 -7.68
N TYR A 221 2.25 -6.77 -7.12
CA TYR A 221 2.80 -6.27 -5.86
C TYR A 221 1.98 -6.68 -4.63
N PHE A 222 0.93 -7.49 -4.80
CA PHE A 222 0.27 -8.20 -3.71
C PHE A 222 0.62 -9.68 -3.76
N GLY A 223 0.98 -10.26 -2.62
CA GLY A 223 1.35 -11.66 -2.59
C GLY A 223 1.75 -12.13 -1.19
N PRO A 224 2.02 -13.43 -1.03
CA PRO A 224 2.54 -13.94 0.24
C PRO A 224 3.89 -13.28 0.54
N ARG A 225 4.22 -13.22 1.83
CA ARG A 225 5.55 -12.84 2.31
C ARG A 225 6.62 -13.71 1.66
N ARG A 226 7.72 -13.10 1.22
CA ARG A 226 8.85 -13.73 0.54
C ARG A 226 9.99 -14.03 1.50
N TRP A 227 10.18 -13.21 2.53
CA TRP A 227 11.30 -13.36 3.45
C TRP A 227 10.84 -13.85 4.83
N PRO A 228 11.24 -15.07 5.26
CA PRO A 228 11.00 -15.50 6.62
C PRO A 228 11.90 -14.73 7.58
N LEU A 229 11.34 -13.77 8.33
CA LEU A 229 12.06 -12.99 9.33
C LEU A 229 11.70 -13.49 10.73
N SER A 230 12.72 -13.63 11.58
CA SER A 230 12.60 -14.24 12.91
C SER A 230 12.00 -13.32 13.97
N ASN A 231 12.13 -12.00 13.81
CA ASN A 231 11.75 -10.97 14.79
C ASN A 231 10.91 -9.84 14.17
N THR A 232 10.14 -10.15 13.12
CA THR A 232 9.22 -9.17 12.51
C THR A 232 8.15 -8.70 13.51
N PRO A 233 7.81 -7.40 13.56
CA PRO A 233 6.69 -6.91 14.35
C PRO A 233 5.35 -7.09 13.63
N PHE A 234 5.35 -7.61 12.40
CA PHE A 234 4.17 -7.79 11.58
C PHE A 234 3.75 -9.25 11.53
N HIS A 235 2.44 -9.46 11.48
CA HIS A 235 1.87 -10.79 11.39
C HIS A 235 2.26 -11.49 10.09
N VAL A 236 2.60 -12.78 10.22
CA VAL A 236 2.87 -13.67 9.10
C VAL A 236 1.92 -14.85 9.21
N GLU A 237 1.11 -15.09 8.17
CA GLU A 237 0.39 -16.35 8.08
C GLU A 237 1.39 -17.49 7.97
N HIS A 238 1.35 -18.41 8.94
CA HIS A 238 2.07 -19.67 8.83
C HIS A 238 1.45 -20.48 7.69
N VAL A 239 2.07 -20.42 6.51
CA VAL A 239 1.81 -21.42 5.47
C VAL A 239 2.40 -22.71 6.00
N ALA A 240 1.55 -23.63 6.46
CA ALA A 240 1.97 -24.98 6.79
C ALA A 240 2.77 -25.52 5.59
N PRO A 241 3.95 -26.14 5.79
CA PRO A 241 4.64 -26.82 4.71
C PRO A 241 3.63 -27.78 4.08
N LEU A 242 3.44 -27.69 2.76
CA LEU A 242 2.80 -28.78 2.02
C LEU A 242 3.60 -30.03 2.34
N GLU A 243 3.08 -30.86 3.25
CA GLU A 243 3.56 -32.20 3.44
C GLU A 243 3.53 -32.83 2.06
N ARG A 244 4.72 -33.06 1.49
CA ARG A 244 4.84 -33.91 0.32
C ARG A 244 4.33 -35.26 0.80
N SER A 245 3.09 -35.59 0.44
CA SER A 245 2.62 -36.97 0.43
C SER A 245 3.51 -37.71 -0.56
N VAL A 246 4.64 -38.22 -0.07
CA VAL A 246 5.28 -39.38 -0.65
C VAL A 246 4.29 -40.50 -0.36
N GLN A 247 3.50 -40.86 -1.37
CA GLN A 247 2.88 -42.16 -1.43
C GLN A 247 3.53 -42.90 -2.58
N ASP A 248 4.06 -44.07 -2.20
CA ASP A 248 4.70 -45.10 -3.01
C ASP A 248 3.83 -45.58 -4.19
#